data_AF-A0A0H5R6K6-F1
#
_entry.id   AF-A0A0H5R6K6-F1
#
_cell.length_a   1.000
_cell.length_b   1.000
_cell.length_c   1.000
_cell.angle_alpha   90.00
_cell.angle_beta   90.00
_cell.angle_gamma   90.00
#
_symmetry.space_group_name_H-M   'P 1'
#
loop_
_entity.id
_entity.type
_entity.pdbx_description
1 polymer ?
#
loop_
_entity_poly.entity_id
_entity_poly.type
_entity_poly.pdbx_seq_one_letter_code
_entity_poly.pdbx_strand_id
1 'polypeptide(L)'
;QQETDISTDEVCQAVVAETARSDEEQKEEGNLTGIVDQPMTLRIESESSPNVTMIDLPGIKYDTKDAGERIKSMIRTYIQPKSAIILVVHNATVDADTNQGFELAAKV
;
A
#
# COMPACT_ATOMS: atom_id res chain seq x y z
N GLN A 1 -6.94 -29.75 17.13
CA GLN A 1 -7.35 -29.04 15.91
C GLN A 1 -6.07 -28.70 15.19
N GLN A 2 -5.96 -29.06 13.93
CA GLN A 2 -4.75 -28.89 13.14
C GLN A 2 -4.80 -27.47 12.59
N GLU A 3 -3.95 -26.56 13.09
CA GLU A 3 -3.78 -25.23 12.51
C GLU A 3 -3.32 -25.40 11.06
N THR A 4 -4.19 -25.05 10.12
CA THR A 4 -3.80 -24.89 8.71
C THR A 4 -3.27 -23.48 8.57
N ASP A 5 -1.99 -23.29 8.85
CA ASP A 5 -1.30 -22.05 8.52
C ASP A 5 -1.37 -21.83 7.00
N ILE A 6 -1.75 -20.61 6.59
CA ILE A 6 -1.70 -20.23 5.18
C ILE A 6 -0.25 -20.29 4.76
N SER A 7 0.04 -21.05 3.71
CA SER A 7 1.40 -21.12 3.20
C SER A 7 1.79 -19.77 2.59
N THR A 8 3.00 -19.31 2.86
CA THR A 8 3.60 -18.14 2.18
C THR A 8 3.48 -18.25 0.66
N ASP A 9 3.54 -19.48 0.12
CA ASP A 9 3.41 -19.72 -1.32
C ASP A 9 2.02 -19.37 -1.87
N GLU A 10 0.95 -19.60 -1.10
CA GLU A 10 -0.42 -19.29 -1.51
C GLU A 10 -0.63 -17.77 -1.57
N VAL A 11 -0.10 -17.04 -0.58
CA VAL A 11 -0.14 -15.57 -0.55
C VAL A 11 0.65 -15.01 -1.74
N CYS A 12 1.86 -15.50 -1.97
CA CYS A 12 2.69 -15.09 -3.11
C CYS A 12 1.98 -15.30 -4.45
N GLN A 13 1.35 -16.47 -4.65
CA GLN A 13 0.60 -16.75 -5.88
C GLN A 13 -0.58 -15.80 -6.08
N ALA A 14 -1.33 -15.52 -5.01
CA ALA A 14 -2.46 -14.60 -5.09
C ALA A 14 -2.03 -13.17 -5.43
N VAL A 15 -0.93 -12.68 -4.83
CA VAL A 15 -0.33 -11.37 -5.14
C VAL A 15 0.10 -11.30 -6.61
N VAL A 16 0.80 -12.32 -7.10
CA VAL A 16 1.26 -12.36 -8.50
C VAL A 16 0.08 -12.34 -9.48
N ALA A 17 -0.96 -13.13 -9.19
CA ALA A 17 -2.15 -13.21 -10.05
C ALA A 17 -2.94 -11.89 -10.08
N GLU A 18 -3.01 -11.17 -8.96
CA GLU A 18 -3.68 -9.87 -8.89
C GLU A 18 -2.86 -8.79 -9.61
N THR A 19 -1.53 -8.82 -9.44
CA THR A 19 -0.60 -7.88 -10.11
C THR A 19 -0.69 -8.00 -11.62
N ALA A 20 -0.68 -9.23 -12.16
CA ALA A 20 -0.80 -9.46 -13.60
C ALA A 20 -2.12 -8.93 -14.17
N ARG A 21 -3.23 -9.08 -13.44
CA ARG A 21 -4.55 -8.57 -13.87
C ARG A 21 -4.57 -7.04 -13.94
N SER A 22 -4.05 -6.36 -12.92
CA SER A 22 -3.99 -4.89 -12.96
C SER A 22 -3.10 -4.36 -14.08
N ASP A 23 -1.96 -4.99 -14.36
CA ASP A 23 -1.07 -4.58 -15.45
C ASP A 23 -1.74 -4.68 -16.83
N GLU A 24 -2.54 -5.73 -17.06
CA GLU A 24 -3.31 -5.90 -18.29
C GLU A 24 -4.35 -4.77 -18.46
N GLU A 25 -5.11 -4.45 -17.41
CA GLU A 25 -6.10 -3.36 -17.41
C GLU A 25 -5.44 -2.00 -17.68
N GLN A 26 -4.31 -1.69 -17.05
CA GLN A 26 -3.61 -0.41 -17.23
C GLN A 26 -3.10 -0.22 -18.67
N LYS A 27 -2.65 -1.32 -19.28
CA LYS A 27 -2.16 -1.33 -20.66
C LYS A 27 -3.29 -1.06 -21.65
N GLU A 28 -4.49 -1.59 -21.39
CA GLU A 28 -5.68 -1.32 -22.19
C GLU A 28 -6.16 0.13 -22.06
N GLU A 29 -6.04 0.73 -20.86
CA GLU A 29 -6.40 2.13 -20.60
C GLU A 29 -5.37 3.16 -21.11
N GLY A 30 -4.22 2.70 -21.63
CA GLY A 30 -3.16 3.57 -22.15
C GLY A 30 -2.50 4.45 -21.09
N ASN A 31 -2.61 4.08 -19.81
CA ASN A 31 -2.12 4.90 -18.70
C ASN A 31 -0.64 4.60 -18.42
N LEU A 32 0.24 5.37 -19.05
CA LEU A 32 1.70 5.26 -18.88
C LEU A 32 2.26 6.15 -17.75
N THR A 33 1.40 6.81 -16.97
CA THR A 33 1.81 7.83 -15.98
C THR A 33 2.35 7.25 -14.67
N GLY A 34 2.38 5.93 -14.53
CA GLY A 34 3.10 5.19 -13.48
C GLY A 34 2.48 5.23 -12.07
N ILE A 35 1.48 6.08 -11.83
CA ILE A 35 0.73 6.14 -10.56
C ILE A 35 -0.75 6.08 -10.90
N VAL A 36 -1.46 5.11 -10.32
CA VAL A 36 -2.89 4.93 -10.50
C VAL A 36 -3.54 4.85 -9.14
N ASP A 37 -4.63 5.59 -8.95
CA ASP A 37 -5.31 5.72 -7.65
C ASP A 37 -6.34 4.61 -7.40
N GLN A 38 -6.42 3.64 -8.31
CA GLN A 38 -7.28 2.47 -8.20
C GLN A 38 -6.61 1.43 -7.28
N PRO A 39 -7.22 1.06 -6.15
CA PRO A 39 -6.63 0.08 -5.25
C PRO A 39 -6.73 -1.33 -5.81
N MET A 40 -5.64 -2.09 -5.66
CA MET A 40 -5.63 -3.53 -5.86
C MET A 40 -6.09 -4.22 -4.56
N THR A 41 -7.06 -5.12 -4.63
CA THR A 41 -7.63 -5.76 -3.43
C THR A 41 -7.33 -7.24 -3.40
N LEU A 42 -6.61 -7.67 -2.36
CA LEU A 42 -6.35 -9.07 -2.07
C LEU A 42 -7.15 -9.51 -0.84
N ARG A 43 -7.92 -10.60 -0.97
CA ARG A 43 -8.66 -11.20 0.14
C ARG A 43 -8.05 -12.55 0.50
N ILE A 44 -7.56 -12.64 1.73
CA ILE A 44 -6.97 -13.86 2.29
C ILE A 44 -7.85 -14.29 3.46
N GLU A 45 -8.26 -15.56 3.46
CA GLU A 45 -9.07 -16.15 4.53
C GLU A 45 -8.22 -17.14 5.33
N SER A 46 -8.20 -17.00 6.65
CA SER A 46 -7.46 -17.84 7.59
C SER A 46 -8.32 -18.12 8.82
N GLU A 47 -8.33 -19.36 9.32
CA GLU A 47 -8.97 -19.67 10.60
C GLU A 47 -8.12 -19.22 11.81
N SER A 48 -6.80 -19.09 11.64
CA SER A 48 -5.85 -18.79 12.72
C SER A 48 -5.46 -17.31 12.83
N SER A 49 -5.73 -16.50 11.79
CA SER A 49 -5.34 -15.08 11.75
C SER A 49 -6.48 -14.14 12.15
N PRO A 50 -6.19 -12.99 12.79
CA PRO A 50 -7.20 -11.99 13.11
C PRO A 50 -7.74 -11.30 11.85
N ASN A 51 -8.98 -10.82 11.93
CA ASN A 51 -9.57 -9.98 10.89
C ASN A 51 -8.89 -8.62 10.88
N VAL A 52 -8.00 -8.39 9.93
CA VAL A 52 -7.27 -7.14 9.75
C VAL A 52 -7.33 -6.72 8.29
N THR A 53 -7.47 -5.42 8.05
CA THR A 53 -7.26 -4.81 6.74
C THR A 53 -5.93 -4.08 6.74
N MET A 54 -5.06 -4.44 5.81
CA MET A 54 -3.77 -3.79 5.61
C MET A 54 -3.78 -3.10 4.25
N ILE A 55 -3.40 -1.83 4.24
CA ILE A 55 -3.29 -1.01 3.04
C ILE A 55 -1.81 -0.71 2.83
N ASP A 56 -1.25 -1.19 1.73
CA ASP A 56 0.07 -0.77 1.27
C ASP A 56 -0.07 0.47 0.39
N LEU A 57 0.78 1.47 0.62
CA LEU A 57 0.71 2.78 -0.03
C LEU A 57 2.03 3.07 -0.73
N PRO A 58 2.00 3.72 -1.91
CA PRO A 58 3.22 4.06 -2.62
C PRO A 58 4.12 4.96 -1.76
N GLY A 59 5.41 4.61 -1.71
CA GLY A 59 6.41 5.43 -1.04
C GLY A 59 6.50 6.81 -1.68
N ILE A 60 6.66 7.85 -0.85
CA ILE A 60 6.77 9.23 -1.33
C ILE A 60 8.08 9.38 -2.12
N LYS A 61 7.98 9.56 -3.43
CA LYS A 61 9.10 9.82 -4.34
C LYS A 61 9.01 11.24 -4.91
N TYR A 62 10.16 11.88 -5.09
CA TYR A 62 10.26 13.27 -5.57
C TYR A 62 10.58 13.39 -7.06
N ASP A 63 10.44 12.30 -7.81
CA ASP A 63 10.88 12.23 -9.21
C ASP A 63 10.21 13.31 -10.09
N THR A 64 8.95 13.65 -9.79
CA THR A 64 8.29 14.87 -10.27
C THR A 64 7.40 15.46 -9.18
N LYS A 65 7.22 16.79 -9.18
CA LYS A 65 6.37 17.49 -8.18
C LYS A 65 4.93 16.96 -8.18
N ASP A 66 4.39 16.69 -9.37
CA ASP A 66 3.01 16.25 -9.54
C ASP A 66 2.78 14.82 -9.02
N ALA A 67 3.74 13.92 -9.26
CA ALA A 67 3.72 12.56 -8.72
C ALA A 67 3.75 12.54 -7.19
N GLY A 68 4.63 13.36 -6.59
CA GLY A 68 4.74 13.47 -5.13
C GLY A 68 3.45 13.94 -4.48
N GLU A 69 2.79 14.96 -5.04
CA GLU A 69 1.51 15.45 -4.50
C GLU A 69 0.38 14.44 -4.71
N ARG A 70 0.36 13.72 -5.84
CA ARG A 70 -0.62 12.65 -6.08
C ARG A 70 -0.49 11.51 -5.06
N ILE A 71 0.73 11.05 -4.79
CA ILE A 71 1.01 10.04 -3.75
C ILE A 71 0.57 10.54 -2.37
N LYS A 72 0.90 11.79 -2.02
CA LYS A 72 0.45 12.37 -0.73
C LYS A 72 -1.07 12.44 -0.63
N SER A 73 -1.76 12.78 -1.72
CA SER A 73 -3.22 12.80 -1.77
C SER A 73 -3.80 11.40 -1.55
N MET A 74 -3.23 10.38 -2.18
CA MET A 74 -3.60 8.98 -1.97
C MET A 74 -3.41 8.57 -0.51
N ILE A 75 -2.22 8.82 0.05
CA ILE A 75 -1.92 8.47 1.45
C ILE A 75 -2.95 9.09 2.40
N ARG A 76 -3.24 10.39 2.26
CA ARG A 76 -4.21 11.11 3.10
C ARG A 76 -5.58 10.45 3.13
N THR A 77 -6.06 9.98 1.98
CA THR A 77 -7.35 9.27 1.88
C THR A 77 -7.41 8.06 2.81
N TYR A 78 -6.32 7.29 2.91
CA TYR A 78 -6.28 6.04 3.68
C TYR A 78 -5.90 6.22 5.14
N ILE A 79 -5.18 7.29 5.52
CA ILE A 79 -4.80 7.55 6.92
C ILE A 79 -5.82 8.40 7.70
N GLN A 80 -6.83 8.97 7.04
CA GLN A 80 -7.88 9.81 7.66
C GLN A 80 -8.78 9.09 8.70
N PRO A 81 -9.14 7.80 8.55
CA PRO A 81 -10.04 7.13 9.49
C PRO A 81 -9.42 7.01 10.90
N LYS A 82 -10.18 7.35 11.95
CA LYS A 82 -9.70 7.28 13.35
C LYS A 82 -9.33 5.86 13.83
N SER A 83 -9.83 4.84 13.16
CA SER A 83 -9.52 3.44 13.44
C SER A 83 -8.27 2.95 12.72
N ALA A 84 -7.65 3.77 11.86
CA ALA A 84 -6.44 3.41 11.16
C ALA A 84 -5.23 3.48 12.11
N ILE A 85 -4.40 2.44 12.08
CA ILE A 85 -3.08 2.46 12.72
C ILE A 85 -2.08 2.88 11.65
N ILE A 86 -1.35 3.97 11.89
CA ILE A 86 -0.37 4.50 10.94
C ILE A 86 1.00 3.92 11.28
N LEU A 87 1.54 3.08 10.38
CA LEU A 87 2.89 2.53 10.48
C LEU A 87 3.85 3.31 9.59
N VAL A 88 4.60 4.25 10.17
CA VAL A 88 5.65 4.98 9.43
C VAL A 88 6.94 4.15 9.40
N VAL A 89 7.33 3.68 8.21
CA VAL A 89 8.59 2.96 7.99
C VAL A 89 9.69 3.97 7.65
N HIS A 90 10.78 3.94 8.41
CA HIS A 90 11.88 4.91 8.30
C HIS A 90 13.24 4.20 8.23
N ASN A 91 14.12 4.70 7.35
CA ASN A 91 15.50 4.23 7.29
C ASN A 91 16.32 4.85 8.43
N ALA A 92 16.83 4.03 9.34
CA ALA A 92 17.59 4.46 10.51
C ALA A 92 18.85 5.30 10.20
N THR A 93 19.36 5.29 8.96
CA THR A 93 20.54 6.07 8.57
C THR A 93 20.21 7.46 8.03
N VAL A 94 18.93 7.81 7.89
CA VAL A 94 18.46 9.10 7.36
C VAL A 94 17.88 9.91 8.51
N ASP A 95 17.96 11.24 8.44
CA ASP A 95 17.37 12.09 9.48
C ASP A 95 15.84 11.99 9.47
N ALA A 96 15.25 11.71 10.64
CA ALA A 96 13.81 11.56 10.82
C ALA A 96 13.02 12.79 10.35
N ASP A 97 13.58 13.98 10.56
CA ASP A 97 12.95 15.26 10.22
C ASP A 97 12.74 15.46 8.70
N THR A 98 13.42 14.66 7.87
CA THR A 98 13.25 14.71 6.40
C THR A 98 12.16 13.75 5.89
N ASN A 99 11.64 12.87 6.75
CA ASN A 99 10.66 11.87 6.35
C ASN A 99 9.24 12.44 6.42
N GLN A 100 8.67 12.72 5.25
CA GLN A 100 7.31 13.25 5.10
C GLN A 100 6.22 12.30 5.61
N GLY A 101 6.50 11.02 5.83
CA GLY A 101 5.57 10.10 6.48
C GLY A 101 5.24 10.54 7.91
N PHE A 102 6.22 11.01 8.68
CA PHE A 102 5.96 11.58 10.01
C PHE A 102 5.14 12.88 9.92
N GLU A 103 5.43 13.74 8.93
CA GLU A 103 4.69 14.98 8.72
C GLU A 103 3.21 14.73 8.38
N LEU A 104 2.92 13.75 7.51
CA LEU A 104 1.54 13.39 7.14
C LEU A 104 0.80 12.76 8.32
N ALA A 105 1.45 11.84 9.04
CA ALA A 105 0.86 11.18 10.21
C ALA A 105 0.50 12.17 11.33
N ALA A 106 1.31 13.22 11.53
CA ALA A 106 1.06 14.24 12.55
C ALA A 106 -0.10 15.21 12.21
N LYS A 107 -0.61 15.19 10.96
CA LYS A 107 -1.65 16.12 10.46
C LYS A 107 -3.06 15.54 10.45
N VAL A 108 -3.21 14.28 10.82
CA VAL A 108 -4.50 13.56 10.91
C VAL A 108 -4.89 13.32 12.35
#